data_AF-A0A0J1GYU3-F1
#
_entry.id   AF-A0A0J1GYU3-F1
#
_cell.length_a   1.000
_cell.length_b   1.000
_cell.length_c   1.000
_cell.angle_alpha   90.00
_cell.angle_beta   90.00
_cell.angle_gamma   90.00
#
_symmetry.space_group_name_H-M   'P 1'
#
loop_
_entity.id
_entity.type
_entity.pdbx_description
1 polymer ?
#
loop_
_entity_poly.entity_id
_entity_poly.type
_entity_poly.pdbx_seq_one_letter_code
_entity_poly.pdbx_strand_id
1 'polypeptide(L)'
;MRISHKRKVQLKLQKRLKGVAVTAKPAVAKAVVKKAPTAETVKAAPAAKPVVEAKQPEVAAVAATVSLTPKQQQVLDIVVKNAEGINPKGIGLEAGQEDAKAASWATGALKKLTEEGLVERIQLAGNKVLYKAL
;
A
#
# COMPACT_ATOMS: atom_id res chain seq x y z
N MET A 1 -9.98 42.44 25.29
CA MET A 1 -10.68 41.57 24.32
C MET A 1 -11.52 40.53 25.06
N ARG A 2 -12.80 40.32 24.68
CA ARG A 2 -13.67 39.28 25.26
C ARG A 2 -13.14 37.87 24.93
N ILE A 3 -13.19 36.94 25.89
CA ILE A 3 -12.64 35.57 25.79
C ILE A 3 -13.12 34.83 24.54
N SER A 4 -14.38 35.02 24.15
CA SER A 4 -14.98 34.40 22.97
C SER A 4 -14.28 34.80 21.67
N HIS A 5 -13.82 36.05 21.57
CA HIS A 5 -13.08 36.53 20.40
C HIS A 5 -11.71 35.84 20.31
N LYS A 6 -11.01 35.72 21.44
CA LYS A 6 -9.71 35.04 21.52
C LYS A 6 -9.81 33.56 21.12
N ARG A 7 -10.82 32.84 21.62
CA ARG A 7 -11.07 31.42 21.26
C ARG A 7 -11.39 31.24 19.78
N LYS A 8 -12.21 32.14 19.19
CA LYS A 8 -12.54 32.09 17.76
C LYS A 8 -11.31 32.29 16.87
N VAL A 9 -10.42 33.21 17.24
CA VAL A 9 -9.15 33.44 16.53
C VAL A 9 -8.23 32.21 16.62
N GLN A 10 -8.08 31.62 17.81
CA GLN A 10 -7.26 30.41 17.99
C GLN A 10 -7.77 29.21 17.17
N LEU A 11 -9.08 28.97 17.16
CA LEU A 11 -9.67 27.90 16.35
C LEU A 11 -9.46 28.13 14.84
N LYS A 12 -9.50 29.38 14.38
CA LYS A 12 -9.27 29.72 12.98
C LYS A 12 -7.80 29.52 12.56
N LEU A 13 -6.85 29.85 13.44
CA LEU A 13 -5.42 29.59 13.26
C LEU A 13 -5.14 28.07 13.21
N GLN A 14 -5.67 27.29 14.15
CA GLN A 14 -5.49 25.83 14.17
C GLN A 14 -6.07 25.14 12.93
N LYS A 15 -7.22 25.59 12.42
CA LYS A 15 -7.80 25.06 11.17
C LYS A 15 -6.92 25.30 9.95
N ARG A 16 -6.26 26.46 9.88
CA ARG A 16 -5.31 26.77 8.79
C ARG A 16 -4.03 25.94 8.90
N LEU A 17 -3.50 25.76 10.11
CA LEU A 17 -2.32 24.93 10.34
C LEU A 17 -2.58 23.45 10.03
N LYS A 18 -3.78 22.93 10.32
CA LYS A 18 -4.15 21.55 9.95
C LYS A 18 -4.27 21.31 8.44
N GLY A 19 -4.50 22.37 7.64
CA GLY A 19 -4.45 22.30 6.18
C GLY A 19 -3.05 22.42 5.58
N VAL A 20 -2.05 22.81 6.38
CA VAL A 20 -0.65 23.04 5.94
C VAL A 20 0.32 22.04 6.57
N ALA A 21 -0.08 21.31 7.62
CA ALA A 21 0.71 20.26 8.25
C ALA A 21 0.57 18.90 7.53
N VAL A 22 1.00 18.84 6.27
CA VAL A 22 1.49 17.58 5.66
C VAL A 22 2.93 17.82 5.22
N THR A 23 3.82 17.93 6.21
CA THR A 23 5.22 17.48 6.10
C THR A 23 5.86 17.50 7.49
N ALA A 24 6.74 16.52 7.73
CA ALA A 24 7.53 16.26 8.95
C ALA A 24 6.91 15.36 10.05
N LYS A 25 7.16 14.05 9.92
CA LYS A 25 7.51 13.14 11.05
C LYS A 25 8.99 13.41 11.46
N PRO A 26 9.54 12.98 12.62
CA PRO A 26 9.19 11.75 13.37
C PRO A 26 9.27 11.81 14.93
N ALA A 27 8.96 10.65 15.54
CA ALA A 27 9.58 10.05 16.74
C ALA A 27 9.09 10.34 18.18
N VAL A 28 8.52 9.27 18.76
CA VAL A 28 8.77 8.65 20.09
C VAL A 28 8.44 9.45 21.37
N ALA A 29 7.51 8.91 22.19
CA ALA A 29 7.77 8.56 23.60
C ALA A 29 6.55 7.90 24.28
N LYS A 30 6.88 7.01 25.20
CA LYS A 30 6.05 6.06 25.98
C LYS A 30 5.24 6.75 27.09
N ALA A 31 4.31 5.99 27.68
CA ALA A 31 3.83 5.99 29.08
C ALA A 31 2.29 6.10 29.18
N VAL A 32 1.53 5.03 29.45
CA VAL A 32 1.33 4.29 30.73
C VAL A 32 0.08 4.78 31.49
N VAL A 33 -0.96 3.92 31.42
CA VAL A 33 -1.77 3.36 32.54
C VAL A 33 -2.71 4.30 33.32
N LYS A 34 -4.02 3.98 33.31
CA LYS A 34 -4.89 3.57 34.44
C LYS A 34 -6.38 3.63 34.03
N LYS A 35 -7.05 2.47 33.87
CA LYS A 35 -8.02 1.85 34.83
C LYS A 35 -9.45 2.42 34.65
N ALA A 36 -10.33 1.86 33.81
CA ALA A 36 -11.29 0.75 34.05
C ALA A 36 -12.38 1.06 35.12
N PRO A 37 -13.52 0.34 35.21
CA PRO A 37 -14.57 0.01 34.21
C PRO A 37 -16.02 0.13 34.80
N THR A 38 -17.07 0.12 33.97
CA THR A 38 -18.47 -0.21 34.35
C THR A 38 -19.17 -0.68 33.05
N ALA A 39 -19.43 -1.97 32.79
CA ALA A 39 -20.40 -2.89 33.41
C ALA A 39 -21.76 -2.17 33.55
N GLU A 40 -22.78 -2.44 32.74
CA GLU A 40 -23.69 -3.60 32.71
C GLU A 40 -24.75 -3.23 31.61
N THR A 41 -25.45 -4.08 30.85
CA THR A 41 -25.77 -5.50 30.89
C THR A 41 -26.65 -5.82 29.66
N VAL A 42 -26.51 -7.05 29.12
CA VAL A 42 -27.60 -7.98 28.70
C VAL A 42 -28.31 -7.68 27.35
N LYS A 43 -28.56 -8.61 26.41
CA LYS A 43 -28.34 -10.08 26.31
C LYS A 43 -28.92 -10.56 24.97
N ALA A 44 -28.17 -11.38 24.22
CA ALA A 44 -28.59 -12.44 23.28
C ALA A 44 -27.33 -12.83 22.46
N ALA A 45 -26.51 -13.82 22.83
CA ALA A 45 -26.70 -15.28 22.73
C ALA A 45 -26.75 -15.77 21.24
N PRO A 46 -26.28 -16.99 20.92
CA PRO A 46 -24.93 -17.23 20.38
C PRO A 46 -24.94 -18.07 19.08
N ALA A 47 -23.96 -17.94 18.17
CA ALA A 47 -23.64 -19.03 17.22
C ALA A 47 -22.32 -18.82 16.45
N ALA A 48 -21.45 -19.83 16.55
CA ALA A 48 -20.58 -20.37 15.50
C ALA A 48 -19.39 -19.54 14.95
N LYS A 49 -18.19 -19.90 15.43
CA LYS A 49 -16.98 -20.09 14.59
C LYS A 49 -17.11 -21.48 13.93
N PRO A 50 -16.62 -21.74 12.70
CA PRO A 50 -15.19 -21.91 12.41
C PRO A 50 -14.75 -21.30 11.05
N VAL A 51 -13.51 -20.83 10.87
CA VAL A 51 -12.41 -21.54 10.15
C VAL A 51 -12.89 -22.44 9.01
N VAL A 52 -12.64 -22.05 7.75
CA VAL A 52 -12.07 -22.81 6.58
C VAL A 52 -11.79 -21.72 5.51
N GLU A 53 -10.56 -21.36 5.10
CA GLU A 53 -9.52 -22.10 4.36
C GLU A 53 -9.89 -22.44 2.90
N ALA A 54 -8.87 -22.50 2.04
CA ALA A 54 -8.86 -22.74 0.58
C ALA A 54 -9.20 -21.52 -0.31
N LYS A 55 -8.30 -21.04 -1.18
CA LYS A 55 -7.42 -21.83 -2.05
C LYS A 55 -6.18 -21.03 -2.49
N GLN A 56 -5.03 -21.40 -1.93
CA GLN A 56 -3.76 -21.41 -2.64
C GLN A 56 -3.94 -22.08 -4.02
N PRO A 57 -3.17 -21.65 -5.02
CA PRO A 57 -2.32 -22.61 -5.69
C PRO A 57 -0.88 -22.28 -5.35
N GLU A 58 -0.30 -23.18 -4.56
CA GLU A 58 1.14 -23.38 -4.44
C GLU A 58 1.63 -24.06 -5.72
N VAL A 59 2.36 -23.32 -6.55
CA VAL A 59 3.40 -23.79 -7.49
C VAL A 59 4.07 -22.52 -8.03
N ALA A 60 5.38 -22.28 -7.96
CA ALA A 60 6.49 -23.09 -7.50
C ALA A 60 7.55 -22.13 -6.94
N ALA A 61 8.26 -22.60 -5.92
CA ALA A 61 9.45 -21.96 -5.41
C ALA A 61 10.50 -21.82 -6.53
N VAL A 62 10.78 -20.58 -6.91
CA VAL A 62 12.12 -20.21 -7.39
C VAL A 62 12.63 -19.15 -6.44
N ALA A 63 13.69 -19.52 -5.74
CA ALA A 63 14.34 -18.73 -4.73
C ALA A 63 14.80 -17.39 -5.30
N ALA A 64 14.22 -16.32 -4.81
CA ALA A 64 14.98 -15.11 -4.55
C ALA A 64 14.88 -14.89 -3.05
N THR A 65 15.98 -15.09 -2.33
CA THR A 65 16.21 -14.64 -0.95
C THR A 65 16.26 -13.11 -0.89
N VAL A 66 15.32 -12.48 -1.58
CA VAL A 66 15.14 -11.04 -1.72
C VAL A 66 13.81 -10.80 -1.03
N SER A 67 13.87 -10.11 0.11
CA SER A 67 12.67 -9.77 0.87
C SER A 67 11.89 -8.70 0.11
N LEU A 68 11.16 -9.14 -0.91
CA LEU A 68 10.35 -8.29 -1.77
C LEU A 68 9.17 -7.75 -0.95
N THR A 69 8.91 -6.46 -1.08
CA THR A 69 7.69 -5.88 -0.50
C THR A 69 6.45 -6.51 -1.15
N PRO A 70 5.29 -6.55 -0.47
CA PRO A 70 4.06 -7.11 -1.04
C PRO A 70 3.68 -6.48 -2.38
N LYS A 71 3.99 -5.18 -2.57
CA LYS A 71 3.77 -4.47 -3.82
C LYS A 71 4.70 -4.95 -4.94
N GLN A 72 5.98 -5.15 -4.66
CA GLN A 72 6.91 -5.68 -5.65
C GLN A 72 6.54 -7.11 -6.02
N GLN A 73 6.12 -7.93 -5.05
CA GLN A 73 5.64 -9.28 -5.31
C GLN A 73 4.41 -9.29 -6.23
N GLN A 74 3.44 -8.41 -6.00
CA GLN A 74 2.26 -8.28 -6.86
C GLN A 74 2.65 -7.86 -8.29
N VAL A 75 3.59 -6.93 -8.43
CA VAL A 75 4.09 -6.51 -9.76
C VAL A 75 4.83 -7.64 -10.46
N LEU A 76 5.67 -8.38 -9.73
CA LEU A 76 6.40 -9.52 -10.27
C LEU A 76 5.45 -10.62 -10.73
N ASP A 77 4.44 -10.95 -9.92
CA ASP A 77 3.44 -11.96 -10.25
C ASP A 77 2.67 -11.62 -11.55
N ILE A 78 2.29 -10.36 -11.73
CA ILE A 78 1.65 -9.86 -12.96
C ILE A 78 2.58 -9.97 -14.17
N VAL A 79 3.86 -9.59 -14.00
CA VAL A 79 4.85 -9.68 -15.08
C VAL A 79 5.13 -11.13 -15.47
N VAL A 80 5.19 -12.05 -14.50
CA VAL A 80 5.37 -13.49 -14.72
C VAL A 80 4.17 -14.10 -15.44
N LYS A 81 2.95 -13.67 -15.12
CA LYS A 81 1.72 -14.09 -15.83
C LYS A 81 1.73 -13.65 -17.31
N ASN A 82 2.43 -12.58 -17.64
CA ASN A 82 2.49 -12.00 -18.99
C ASN A 82 3.84 -12.30 -19.66
N ALA A 83 3.99 -13.53 -20.19
CA ALA A 83 5.24 -14.01 -20.78
C ALA A 83 5.76 -13.21 -22.00
N GLU A 84 4.86 -12.53 -22.73
CA GLU A 84 5.21 -11.66 -23.86
C GLU A 84 5.78 -10.30 -23.43
N GLY A 85 5.73 -10.01 -22.12
CA GLY A 85 6.12 -8.72 -21.55
C GLY A 85 4.97 -7.72 -21.54
N ILE A 86 4.92 -6.91 -20.49
CA ILE A 86 3.81 -6.00 -20.22
C ILE A 86 4.31 -4.56 -19.98
N ASN A 87 3.51 -3.58 -20.37
CA ASN A 87 3.84 -2.17 -20.15
C ASN A 87 3.56 -1.77 -18.69
N PRO A 88 4.24 -0.75 -18.14
CA PRO A 88 4.02 -0.31 -16.76
C PRO A 88 2.57 0.11 -16.49
N LYS A 89 1.86 0.61 -17.51
CA LYS A 89 0.44 0.95 -17.40
C LYS A 89 -0.45 -0.29 -17.24
N GLY A 90 -0.24 -1.32 -18.05
CA GLY A 90 -0.99 -2.57 -18.04
C GLY A 90 -0.80 -3.34 -16.74
N ILE A 91 0.42 -3.32 -16.18
CA ILE A 91 0.68 -3.90 -14.85
C ILE A 91 -0.23 -3.24 -13.80
N GLY A 92 -0.33 -1.92 -13.81
CA GLY A 92 -1.21 -1.21 -12.87
C GLY A 92 -2.69 -1.51 -13.10
N LEU A 93 -3.13 -1.68 -14.34
CA LEU A 93 -4.51 -2.04 -14.67
C LEU A 93 -4.87 -3.46 -14.20
N GLU A 94 -3.99 -4.45 -14.40
CA GLU A 94 -4.17 -5.81 -13.86
C GLU A 94 -4.18 -5.81 -12.33
N ALA A 95 -3.38 -4.93 -11.71
CA ALA A 95 -3.38 -4.74 -10.26
C ALA A 95 -4.65 -4.03 -9.73
N GLY A 96 -5.60 -3.68 -10.59
CA GLY A 96 -6.85 -2.99 -10.22
C GLY A 96 -6.66 -1.51 -9.86
N GLN A 97 -5.57 -0.88 -10.32
CA GLN A 97 -5.39 0.56 -10.16
C GLN A 97 -6.19 1.35 -11.19
N GLU A 98 -6.55 2.58 -10.82
CA GLU A 98 -7.14 3.54 -11.76
C GLU A 98 -6.18 3.87 -12.90
N ASP A 99 -6.71 3.99 -14.13
CA ASP A 99 -5.93 4.18 -15.35
C ASP A 99 -4.94 5.37 -15.28
N ALA A 100 -5.33 6.45 -14.59
CA ALA A 100 -4.51 7.64 -14.39
C ALA A 100 -3.29 7.40 -13.48
N LYS A 101 -3.34 6.42 -12.58
CA LYS A 101 -2.28 6.11 -11.61
C LYS A 101 -1.56 4.79 -11.90
N ALA A 102 -2.12 3.96 -12.77
CA ALA A 102 -1.62 2.62 -13.09
C ALA A 102 -0.13 2.60 -13.44
N ALA A 103 0.30 3.47 -14.37
CA ALA A 103 1.70 3.56 -14.77
C ALA A 103 2.65 4.00 -13.64
N SER A 104 2.26 5.04 -12.89
CA SER A 104 3.04 5.58 -11.77
C SER A 104 3.10 4.61 -10.59
N TRP A 105 2.08 3.77 -10.42
CA TRP A 105 2.05 2.78 -9.37
C TRP A 105 3.08 1.67 -9.63
N ALA A 106 3.14 1.14 -10.85
CA ALA A 106 4.04 0.03 -11.20
C ALA A 106 5.50 0.47 -11.34
N THR A 107 5.77 1.67 -11.89
CA THR A 107 7.13 2.16 -12.19
C THR A 107 8.08 2.15 -10.98
N GLY A 108 7.59 2.50 -9.78
CA GLY A 108 8.42 2.48 -8.57
C GLY A 108 8.89 1.07 -8.17
N ALA A 109 8.03 0.06 -8.35
CA ALA A 109 8.36 -1.33 -8.06
C ALA A 109 9.23 -1.95 -9.17
N LEU A 110 8.92 -1.65 -10.43
CA LEU A 110 9.67 -2.11 -11.59
C LEU A 110 11.13 -1.67 -11.55
N LYS A 111 11.40 -0.44 -11.09
CA LYS A 111 12.78 0.05 -10.92
C LYS A 111 13.58 -0.87 -9.99
N LYS A 112 12.97 -1.31 -8.88
CA LYS A 112 13.62 -2.21 -7.92
C LYS A 112 13.76 -3.64 -8.44
N LEU A 113 12.74 -4.16 -9.10
CA LEU A 113 12.78 -5.48 -9.72
C LEU A 113 13.82 -5.58 -10.86
N THR A 114 14.05 -4.47 -11.58
CA THR A 114 15.11 -4.38 -12.59
C THR A 114 16.49 -4.29 -11.93
N GLU A 115 16.64 -3.52 -10.85
CA GLU A 115 17.89 -3.42 -10.07
C GLU A 115 18.29 -4.77 -9.45
N GLU A 116 17.30 -5.56 -9.01
CA GLU A 116 17.50 -6.91 -8.44
C GLU A 116 17.67 -8.00 -9.51
N GLY A 117 17.56 -7.66 -10.80
CA GLY A 117 17.73 -8.61 -11.90
C GLY A 117 16.62 -9.65 -12.01
N LEU A 118 15.42 -9.36 -11.52
CA LEU A 118 14.24 -10.24 -11.63
C LEU A 118 13.39 -9.94 -12.87
N VAL A 119 13.48 -8.72 -13.39
CA VAL A 119 12.70 -8.26 -14.54
C VAL A 119 13.63 -7.54 -15.51
N GLU A 120 13.57 -7.94 -16.77
CA GLU A 120 14.26 -7.29 -17.87
C GLU A 120 13.39 -6.18 -18.46
N ARG A 121 14.01 -5.01 -18.67
CA ARG A 121 13.37 -3.88 -19.35
C ARG A 121 13.73 -3.94 -20.83
N ILE A 122 12.75 -4.28 -21.66
CA ILE A 122 12.89 -4.33 -23.12
C ILE A 122 12.34 -3.03 -23.69
N GLN A 123 13.21 -2.22 -24.31
CA GLN A 123 12.78 -1.06 -25.08
C GLN A 123 12.59 -1.45 -26.54
N LEU A 124 11.35 -1.42 -27.01
CA LEU A 124 11.02 -1.64 -28.42
C LEU A 124 11.24 -0.34 -29.21
N ALA A 125 11.29 -0.44 -30.55
CA ALA A 125 11.41 0.72 -31.43
C ALA A 125 10.35 1.80 -31.08
N GLY A 126 10.82 3.02 -30.81
CA GLY A 126 10.00 4.14 -30.33
C GLY A 126 10.02 4.33 -28.79
N ASN A 127 8.96 4.93 -28.25
CA ASN A 127 8.82 5.23 -26.81
C ASN A 127 8.13 4.10 -26.02
N LYS A 128 8.04 2.89 -26.58
CA LYS A 128 7.34 1.76 -25.94
C LYS A 128 8.32 0.93 -25.11
N VAL A 129 8.03 0.82 -23.81
CA VAL A 129 8.81 0.04 -22.84
C VAL A 129 7.97 -1.15 -22.38
N LEU A 130 8.53 -2.35 -22.45
CA LEU A 130 7.99 -3.58 -21.91
C LEU A 130 8.88 -4.11 -20.79
N TYR A 131 8.27 -4.82 -19.87
CA TYR A 131 8.93 -5.50 -18.77
C TYR A 131 8.62 -6.99 -18.86
N LYS A 132 9.65 -7.82 -18.80
CA LYS A 132 9.55 -9.28 -18.90
C LYS A 132 10.26 -9.92 -17.71
N ALA A 133 9.67 -10.95 -17.11
CA ALA A 133 10.34 -11.71 -16.07
C ALA A 133 11.51 -12.50 -16.68
N LEU A 134 12.63 -12.55 -15.94
CA LEU A 134 13.81 -13.35 -16.30
C LEU A 134 13.64 -14.82 -15.92
#